data_AF-G9KG51-F1
#
_entry.id   AF-G9KG51-F1
#
_cell.length_a   1.000
_cell.length_b   1.000
_cell.length_c   1.000
_cell.angle_alpha   90.00
_cell.angle_beta   90.00
_cell.angle_gamma   90.00
#
_symmetry.space_group_name_H-M   'P 1'
#
loop_
_entity.id
_entity.type
_entity.pdbx_description
1 polymer ?
#
loop_
_entity_poly.entity_id
_entity_poly.type
_entity_poly.pdbx_seq_one_letter_code
_entity_poly.pdbx_strand_id
1 'polypeptide(L)'
;MKWLLLITLVALSECAIVKVPLVRKKSLRKTLLDHGLLGDFLKKHSPNPASKYFPQEAPVMATQPLENYMDMEYFGTIGIGTPPQEFTVIFDTGSSNLWVPSVYCSSPACSNHKRFNPQQSSTYESTSQTVSIAYGTGSMTGILGYDTVQVGGISDTNQIFGLSETEPGSFLYYAPFDGILGLAYP
;
A
#
# COMPACT_ATOMS: atom_id res chain seq x y z
N MET A 1 -40.08 9.19 -30.40
CA MET A 1 -39.65 7.81 -30.08
C MET A 1 -38.22 7.50 -30.54
N LYS A 2 -37.80 7.75 -31.79
CA LYS A 2 -36.42 7.49 -32.26
C LYS A 2 -35.32 8.27 -31.53
N TRP A 3 -35.58 9.52 -31.15
CA TRP A 3 -34.62 10.37 -30.42
C TRP A 3 -34.40 9.92 -28.97
N LEU A 4 -35.44 9.44 -28.28
CA LEU A 4 -35.33 8.87 -26.95
C LEU A 4 -34.47 7.60 -26.95
N LEU A 5 -34.63 6.75 -27.98
CA LEU A 5 -33.83 5.55 -28.20
C LEU A 5 -32.35 5.87 -28.46
N LEU A 6 -32.07 6.95 -29.19
CA LEU A 6 -30.72 7.45 -29.46
C LEU A 6 -30.05 8.01 -28.20
N ILE A 7 -30.78 8.77 -27.37
CA ILE A 7 -30.26 9.31 -26.10
C ILE A 7 -29.96 8.16 -25.12
N THR A 8 -30.82 7.15 -25.03
CA THR A 8 -30.54 5.96 -24.21
C THR A 8 -29.36 5.14 -24.72
N LEU A 9 -29.17 5.03 -26.05
CA LEU A 9 -28.02 4.36 -26.64
C LEU A 9 -26.70 5.12 -26.40
N VAL A 10 -26.73 6.46 -26.42
CA VAL A 10 -25.57 7.30 -26.09
C VAL A 10 -25.24 7.19 -24.60
N ALA A 11 -26.24 7.22 -23.71
CA ALA A 11 -26.03 7.00 -22.27
C ALA A 11 -25.51 5.60 -21.94
N LEU A 12 -25.90 4.58 -22.71
CA LEU A 12 -25.36 3.20 -22.61
C LEU A 12 -23.97 3.05 -23.27
N SER A 13 -23.57 4.00 -24.12
CA SER A 13 -22.26 4.02 -24.78
C SER A 13 -21.18 4.71 -23.96
N GLU A 14 -21.54 5.36 -22.85
CA GLU A 14 -20.56 5.81 -21.86
C GLU A 14 -20.06 4.60 -21.06
N CYS A 15 -19.11 3.85 -21.63
CA CYS A 15 -18.20 3.07 -20.80
C CYS A 15 -17.49 4.05 -19.88
N ALA A 16 -17.95 4.14 -18.63
CA ALA A 16 -17.31 4.97 -17.63
C ALA A 16 -15.85 4.50 -17.47
N ILE A 17 -14.92 5.28 -18.01
CA ILE A 17 -13.49 4.96 -17.91
C ILE A 17 -13.05 5.30 -16.49
N VAL A 18 -12.84 4.28 -15.68
CA VAL A 18 -12.25 4.40 -14.35
C VAL A 18 -10.75 4.66 -14.52
N LYS A 19 -10.27 5.78 -13.99
CA LYS A 19 -8.85 6.16 -14.05
C LYS A 19 -8.34 6.46 -12.66
N VAL A 20 -7.18 5.92 -12.33
CA VAL A 20 -6.41 6.29 -11.15
C VAL A 20 -5.18 7.07 -11.61
N PRO A 21 -5.08 8.38 -11.34
CA PRO A 21 -3.88 9.13 -11.68
C PRO A 21 -2.71 8.67 -10.81
N LEU A 22 -1.56 8.42 -11.45
CA LEU A 22 -0.31 8.13 -10.75
C LEU A 22 0.61 9.34 -10.82
N VAL A 23 1.26 9.64 -9.71
CA VAL A 23 2.24 10.72 -9.58
C VAL A 23 3.62 10.11 -9.46
N ARG A 24 4.56 10.58 -10.29
CA ARG A 24 5.96 10.23 -10.15
C ARG A 24 6.60 11.03 -9.03
N LYS A 25 7.21 10.37 -8.05
CA LYS A 25 7.98 11.01 -6.95
C LYS A 25 9.39 10.43 -6.86
N LYS A 26 10.21 11.03 -5.99
CA LYS A 26 11.53 10.51 -5.63
C LYS A 26 11.40 9.14 -4.97
N SER A 27 12.21 8.17 -5.40
CA SER A 27 12.20 6.82 -4.81
C SER A 27 12.79 6.78 -3.42
N LEU A 28 12.43 5.76 -2.64
CA LEU A 28 12.99 5.51 -1.30
C LEU A 28 14.52 5.41 -1.34
N ARG A 29 15.12 4.75 -2.35
CA ARG A 29 16.58 4.68 -2.54
C ARG A 29 17.19 6.07 -2.58
N LYS A 30 16.61 6.97 -3.37
CA LYS A 30 17.14 8.33 -3.51
C LYS A 30 16.91 9.14 -2.22
N THR A 31 15.82 8.92 -1.49
CA THR A 31 15.62 9.53 -0.16
C THR A 31 16.66 9.03 0.84
N LEU A 32 16.93 7.72 0.89
CA LEU A 32 17.99 7.14 1.73
C LEU A 32 19.38 7.68 1.38
N LEU A 33 19.64 7.93 0.09
CA LEU A 33 20.87 8.54 -0.36
C LEU A 33 21.02 9.98 0.16
N ASP A 34 19.98 10.80 0.05
CA ASP A 34 19.99 12.19 0.56
C ASP A 34 20.23 12.27 2.07
N HIS A 35 19.69 11.32 2.83
CA HIS A 35 19.88 11.24 4.28
C HIS A 35 21.20 10.58 4.68
N GLY A 36 22.06 10.17 3.73
CA GLY A 36 23.35 9.52 4.00
C GLY A 36 23.23 8.09 4.54
N LEU A 37 22.05 7.47 4.46
CA LEU A 37 21.76 6.15 5.05
C LEU A 37 22.03 5.00 4.08
N LEU A 38 21.90 5.24 2.78
CA LEU A 38 22.01 4.20 1.76
C LEU A 38 23.40 3.52 1.77
N GLY A 39 24.47 4.29 1.93
CA GLY A 39 25.83 3.77 1.92
C GLY A 39 26.10 2.77 3.05
N ASP A 40 25.68 3.08 4.27
CA ASP A 40 25.86 2.19 5.42
C ASP A 40 24.94 0.97 5.37
N PHE A 41 23.74 1.13 4.80
CA PHE A 41 22.85 0.01 4.54
C PHE A 41 23.49 -1.00 3.57
N LEU A 42 24.00 -0.54 2.42
CA LEU A 42 24.61 -1.39 1.38
C LEU A 42 25.95 -2.02 1.77
N LYS A 43 26.64 -1.49 2.80
CA LYS A 43 27.83 -2.17 3.36
C LYS A 43 27.46 -3.39 4.22
N LYS A 44 26.28 -3.37 4.82
CA LYS A 44 25.82 -4.39 5.77
C LYS A 44 24.87 -5.41 5.14
N HIS A 45 24.26 -5.06 4.01
CA HIS A 45 23.27 -5.87 3.32
C HIS A 45 23.61 -5.97 1.84
N SER A 46 23.30 -7.10 1.23
CA SER A 46 23.42 -7.34 -0.21
C SER A 46 22.02 -7.50 -0.81
N PRO A 47 21.40 -6.42 -1.31
CA PRO A 47 20.03 -6.50 -1.80
C PRO A 47 19.88 -7.48 -2.95
N ASN A 48 18.90 -8.37 -2.82
CA ASN A 48 18.56 -9.36 -3.82
C ASN A 48 17.09 -9.21 -4.21
N PRO A 49 16.77 -8.54 -5.32
CA PRO A 49 15.39 -8.36 -5.78
C PRO A 49 14.64 -9.67 -6.05
N ALA A 50 15.35 -10.78 -6.26
CA ALA A 50 14.74 -12.09 -6.41
C ALA A 50 14.00 -12.55 -5.14
N SER A 51 14.41 -12.07 -3.97
CA SER A 51 13.75 -12.39 -2.68
C SER A 51 12.28 -12.01 -2.63
N LYS A 52 11.84 -11.01 -3.43
CA LYS A 52 10.41 -10.65 -3.55
C LYS A 52 9.57 -11.78 -4.15
N TYR A 53 10.14 -12.58 -5.05
CA TYR A 53 9.42 -13.55 -5.87
C TYR A 53 9.73 -15.00 -5.51
N PHE A 54 10.91 -15.25 -4.94
CA PHE A 54 11.40 -16.59 -4.63
C PHE A 54 11.70 -16.70 -3.13
N PRO A 55 10.92 -17.47 -2.35
CA PRO A 55 11.14 -17.63 -0.92
C PRO A 55 12.53 -18.18 -0.56
N GLN A 56 13.17 -18.93 -1.47
CA GLN A 56 14.51 -19.48 -1.29
C GLN A 56 15.60 -18.39 -1.28
N GLU A 57 15.30 -17.22 -1.87
CA GLU A 57 16.19 -16.07 -1.97
C GLU A 57 16.02 -15.09 -0.81
N ALA A 58 15.07 -15.35 0.11
CA ALA A 58 14.86 -14.54 1.31
C ALA A 58 16.03 -14.69 2.29
N PRO A 59 16.56 -13.59 2.88
CA PRO A 59 17.62 -13.68 3.86
C PRO A 59 17.11 -14.26 5.18
N VAL A 60 17.97 -15.04 5.84
CA VAL A 60 17.66 -15.70 7.14
C VAL A 60 17.32 -14.67 8.23
N MET A 61 17.98 -13.51 8.19
CA MET A 61 17.64 -12.37 9.05
C MET A 61 17.40 -11.15 8.18
N ALA A 62 16.20 -10.62 8.28
CA ALA A 62 15.75 -9.54 7.45
C ALA A 62 15.24 -8.39 8.35
N THR A 63 15.84 -7.21 8.20
CA THR A 63 15.59 -6.06 9.09
C THR A 63 14.94 -4.88 8.38
N GLN A 64 14.70 -4.99 7.07
CA GLN A 64 14.06 -3.96 6.25
C GLN A 64 13.01 -4.60 5.32
N PRO A 65 11.77 -4.83 5.78
CA PRO A 65 10.70 -5.44 5.00
C PRO A 65 10.42 -4.74 3.66
N LEU A 66 10.69 -3.44 3.57
CA LEU A 66 10.43 -2.63 2.37
C LEU A 66 11.65 -2.45 1.47
N GLU A 67 12.73 -3.22 1.65
CA GLU A 67 13.93 -3.16 0.83
C GLU A 67 13.62 -3.36 -0.67
N ASN A 68 12.75 -4.32 -1.00
CA ASN A 68 12.35 -4.60 -2.38
C ASN A 68 11.51 -3.49 -3.05
N TYR A 69 11.17 -2.43 -2.32
CA TYR A 69 10.45 -1.26 -2.84
C TYR A 69 11.33 0.00 -2.92
N MET A 70 12.64 -0.12 -2.68
CA MET A 70 13.58 1.02 -2.72
C MET A 70 13.52 1.83 -4.03
N ASP A 71 13.23 1.18 -5.15
CA ASP A 71 13.27 1.80 -6.48
C ASP A 71 11.90 2.20 -7.04
N MET A 72 10.83 2.13 -6.25
CA MET A 72 9.49 2.54 -6.68
C MET A 72 9.41 4.07 -6.87
N GLU A 73 8.79 4.51 -7.97
CA GLU A 73 8.68 5.92 -8.33
C GLU A 73 7.24 6.40 -8.62
N TYR A 74 6.27 5.51 -8.81
CA TYR A 74 4.89 5.87 -9.12
C TYR A 74 3.94 5.50 -7.99
N PHE A 75 3.09 6.45 -7.62
CA PHE A 75 2.18 6.32 -6.48
C PHE A 75 0.81 6.87 -6.85
N GLY A 76 -0.24 6.22 -6.36
CA GLY A 76 -1.60 6.73 -6.46
C GLY A 76 -2.19 7.01 -5.08
N THR A 77 -3.41 7.53 -5.06
CA THR A 77 -4.14 7.82 -3.82
C THR A 77 -5.41 6.98 -3.75
N ILE A 78 -5.67 6.44 -2.56
CA ILE A 78 -6.92 5.75 -2.20
C ILE A 78 -7.50 6.37 -0.93
N GLY A 79 -8.81 6.32 -0.77
CA GLY A 79 -9.50 6.63 0.48
C GLY A 79 -9.94 5.35 1.18
N ILE A 80 -9.89 5.29 2.50
CA ILE A 80 -10.43 4.16 3.27
C ILE A 80 -11.33 4.70 4.39
N GLY A 81 -12.54 4.18 4.49
CA GLY A 81 -13.48 4.54 5.55
C GLY A 81 -14.56 5.55 5.20
N THR A 82 -15.41 5.83 6.19
CA THR A 82 -16.50 6.81 6.10
C THR A 82 -16.46 7.78 7.30
N PRO A 83 -16.07 9.06 7.10
CA PRO A 83 -15.56 9.63 5.86
C PRO A 83 -14.19 9.04 5.45
N PRO A 84 -13.83 9.07 4.17
CA PRO A 84 -12.56 8.51 3.69
C PRO A 84 -11.34 9.18 4.30
N GLN A 85 -10.40 8.34 4.75
CA GLN A 85 -9.04 8.69 5.15
C GLN A 85 -8.11 8.40 3.98
N GLU A 86 -7.40 9.41 3.48
CA GLU A 86 -6.62 9.31 2.23
C GLU A 86 -5.23 8.73 2.46
N PHE A 87 -4.76 7.80 1.63
CA PHE A 87 -3.42 7.20 1.69
C PHE A 87 -2.72 7.26 0.33
N THR A 88 -1.41 7.49 0.35
CA THR A 88 -0.55 7.30 -0.83
C THR A 88 -0.11 5.85 -0.88
N VAL A 89 -0.40 5.14 -1.96
CA VAL A 89 -0.05 3.72 -2.09
C VAL A 89 0.72 3.41 -3.38
N ILE A 90 1.52 2.36 -3.33
CA ILE A 90 2.06 1.71 -4.53
C ILE A 90 0.96 0.79 -5.09
N PHE A 91 0.67 0.93 -6.39
CA PHE A 91 -0.16 -0.01 -7.14
C PHE A 91 0.77 -1.11 -7.69
N ASP A 92 0.86 -2.24 -6.98
CA ASP A 92 1.91 -3.26 -7.15
C ASP A 92 1.40 -4.53 -7.84
N THR A 93 1.75 -4.73 -9.10
CA THR A 93 1.44 -5.97 -9.83
C THR A 93 2.28 -7.18 -9.38
N GLY A 94 3.24 -6.98 -8.47
CA GLY A 94 4.11 -8.03 -7.90
C GLY A 94 3.69 -8.51 -6.50
N SER A 95 2.54 -8.09 -5.98
CA SER A 95 1.96 -8.59 -4.73
C SER A 95 0.42 -8.52 -4.76
N SER A 96 -0.26 -9.12 -3.79
CA SER A 96 -1.73 -9.28 -3.82
C SER A 96 -2.48 -8.62 -2.65
N ASN A 97 -1.77 -8.18 -1.62
CA ASN A 97 -2.39 -7.64 -0.42
C ASN A 97 -2.55 -6.11 -0.49
N LEU A 98 -3.64 -5.61 0.08
CA LEU A 98 -3.80 -4.20 0.46
C LEU A 98 -3.48 -4.05 1.94
N TRP A 99 -2.63 -3.07 2.30
CA TRP A 99 -2.44 -2.67 3.69
C TRP A 99 -2.05 -1.19 3.81
N VAL A 100 -2.36 -0.61 4.97
CA VAL A 100 -1.95 0.73 5.38
C VAL A 100 -1.53 0.74 6.86
N PRO A 101 -0.74 1.73 7.33
CA PRO A 101 -0.36 1.85 8.72
C PRO A 101 -1.57 2.09 9.63
N SER A 102 -1.65 1.39 10.77
CA SER A 102 -2.64 1.65 11.82
C SER A 102 -2.25 2.84 12.67
N VAL A 103 -3.22 3.55 13.26
CA VAL A 103 -2.94 4.51 14.37
C VAL A 103 -2.29 3.82 15.57
N TYR A 104 -2.46 2.51 15.71
CA TYR A 104 -1.81 1.70 16.74
C TYR A 104 -0.39 1.26 16.35
N CYS A 105 0.11 1.60 15.16
CA CYS A 105 1.51 1.38 14.82
C CYS A 105 2.41 2.19 15.75
N SER A 106 3.12 1.47 16.62
CA SER A 106 4.04 2.05 17.62
C SER A 106 5.46 2.23 17.10
N SER A 107 5.79 1.66 15.94
CA SER A 107 7.11 1.79 15.33
C SER A 107 7.39 3.25 14.94
N PRO A 108 8.58 3.79 15.24
CA PRO A 108 8.99 5.10 14.75
C PRO A 108 8.87 5.24 13.23
N ALA A 109 8.94 4.12 12.50
CA ALA A 109 8.79 4.07 11.06
C ALA A 109 7.44 4.62 10.56
N CYS A 110 6.37 4.47 11.36
CA CYS A 110 5.02 4.96 11.03
C CYS A 110 4.80 6.45 11.39
N SER A 111 5.73 7.09 12.09
CA SER A 111 5.50 8.42 12.68
C SER A 111 5.32 9.54 11.64
N ASN A 112 5.91 9.39 10.46
CA ASN A 112 5.83 10.35 9.37
C ASN A 112 4.79 9.98 8.30
N HIS A 113 3.89 9.03 8.61
CA HIS A 113 2.89 8.51 7.67
C HIS A 113 1.48 8.82 8.10
N LYS A 114 0.60 8.84 7.10
CA LYS A 114 -0.83 8.77 7.36
C LYS A 114 -1.15 7.40 7.94
N ARG A 115 -2.01 7.38 8.95
CA ARG A 115 -2.38 6.19 9.70
C ARG A 115 -3.90 6.07 9.73
N PHE A 116 -4.40 4.89 9.41
CA PHE A 116 -5.81 4.59 9.47
C PHE A 116 -6.27 4.52 10.92
N ASN A 117 -7.27 5.34 11.24
CA ASN A 117 -7.95 5.34 12.52
C ASN A 117 -9.31 4.62 12.40
N PRO A 118 -9.42 3.38 12.90
CA PRO A 118 -10.69 2.66 12.93
C PRO A 118 -11.83 3.43 13.61
N GLN A 119 -11.53 4.23 14.63
CA GLN A 119 -12.53 4.99 15.39
C GLN A 119 -13.09 6.18 14.61
N GLN A 120 -12.48 6.55 13.49
CA GLN A 120 -12.91 7.66 12.63
C GLN A 120 -13.66 7.20 11.39
N SER A 121 -13.92 5.90 11.24
CA SER A 121 -14.73 5.35 10.16
C SER A 121 -16.01 4.72 10.70
N SER A 122 -17.17 5.19 10.24
CA SER A 122 -18.46 4.61 10.61
C SER A 122 -18.77 3.29 9.90
N THR A 123 -17.96 2.91 8.90
CA THR A 123 -18.14 1.69 8.09
C THR A 123 -17.07 0.64 8.38
N TYR A 124 -16.15 0.90 9.30
CA TYR A 124 -15.11 -0.04 9.68
C TYR A 124 -15.69 -1.21 10.47
N GLU A 125 -15.28 -2.43 10.09
CA GLU A 125 -15.58 -3.65 10.80
C GLU A 125 -14.27 -4.38 11.14
N SER A 126 -14.00 -4.50 12.45
CA SER A 126 -12.80 -5.19 12.95
C SER A 126 -12.90 -6.70 12.79
N THR A 127 -11.77 -7.36 12.57
CA THR A 127 -11.65 -8.81 12.72
C THR A 127 -10.64 -9.18 13.82
N SER A 128 -10.64 -10.43 14.26
CA SER A 128 -9.60 -11.00 15.13
C SER A 128 -8.46 -11.67 14.34
N GLN A 129 -8.49 -11.61 13.01
CA GLN A 129 -7.50 -12.26 12.16
C GLN A 129 -6.24 -11.41 12.12
N THR A 130 -5.10 -12.02 12.45
CA THR A 130 -3.80 -11.39 12.30
C THR A 130 -3.26 -11.62 10.90
N VAL A 131 -2.41 -10.72 10.44
CA VAL A 131 -1.72 -10.83 9.16
C VAL A 131 -0.22 -10.62 9.37
N SER A 132 0.57 -11.41 8.64
CA SER A 132 2.01 -11.23 8.52
C SER A 132 2.34 -11.15 7.04
N ILE A 133 2.70 -9.96 6.56
CA ILE A 133 2.97 -9.71 5.15
C ILE A 133 4.49 -9.66 4.95
N ALA A 134 5.02 -10.68 4.30
CA ALA A 134 6.43 -10.77 3.98
C ALA A 134 6.70 -10.36 2.53
N TYR A 135 7.70 -9.50 2.33
CA TYR A 135 8.13 -9.05 1.01
C TYR A 135 9.52 -9.57 0.64
N GLY A 136 9.90 -10.71 1.20
CA GLY A 136 11.22 -11.31 1.00
C GLY A 136 12.29 -10.79 1.96
N THR A 137 12.18 -9.56 2.48
CA THR A 137 13.22 -8.92 3.32
C THR A 137 12.73 -8.54 4.73
N GLY A 138 11.72 -9.25 5.22
CA GLY A 138 11.11 -9.08 6.53
C GLY A 138 9.60 -9.14 6.44
N SER A 139 8.93 -9.06 7.59
CA SER A 139 7.46 -9.08 7.67
C SER A 139 6.93 -7.88 8.44
N MET A 140 5.94 -7.22 7.87
CA MET A 140 5.02 -6.37 8.62
C MET A 140 3.99 -7.26 9.31
N THR A 141 3.62 -6.94 10.56
CA THR A 141 2.50 -7.63 11.23
C THR A 141 1.38 -6.66 11.58
N GLY A 142 0.17 -7.17 11.57
CA GLY A 142 -1.01 -6.38 11.91
C GLY A 142 -2.27 -7.21 12.04
N ILE A 143 -3.41 -6.54 11.92
CA ILE A 143 -4.73 -7.14 11.96
C ILE A 143 -5.46 -6.90 10.64
N LEU A 144 -6.37 -7.79 10.28
CA LEU A 144 -7.29 -7.58 9.16
C LEU A 144 -8.54 -6.84 9.62
N GLY A 145 -9.03 -5.94 8.77
CA GLY A 145 -10.29 -5.24 8.94
C GLY A 145 -11.01 -5.10 7.61
N TYR A 146 -12.31 -4.85 7.68
CA TYR A 146 -13.12 -4.50 6.52
C TYR A 146 -13.48 -3.02 6.56
N ASP A 147 -13.48 -2.38 5.41
CA ASP A 147 -14.09 -1.05 5.24
C ASP A 147 -14.45 -0.83 3.77
N THR A 148 -14.93 0.37 3.45
CA THR A 148 -15.07 0.86 2.07
C THR A 148 -13.77 1.49 1.61
N VAL A 149 -13.23 1.00 0.49
CA VAL A 149 -12.06 1.58 -0.18
C VAL A 149 -12.52 2.40 -1.38
N GLN A 150 -12.13 3.67 -1.43
CA GLN A 150 -12.36 4.54 -2.57
C GLN A 150 -11.14 4.54 -3.49
N VAL A 151 -11.34 4.12 -4.73
CA VAL A 151 -10.27 4.05 -5.74
C VAL A 151 -10.81 4.42 -7.13
N GLY A 152 -10.24 5.45 -7.76
CA GLY A 152 -10.63 5.86 -9.12
C GLY A 152 -12.10 6.28 -9.27
N GLY A 153 -12.75 6.70 -8.19
CA GLY A 153 -14.19 7.03 -8.16
C GLY A 153 -15.12 5.84 -7.91
N ILE A 154 -14.58 4.63 -7.73
CA ILE A 154 -15.32 3.45 -7.29
C ILE A 154 -15.30 3.39 -5.76
N SER A 155 -16.44 3.07 -5.16
CA SER A 155 -16.55 2.64 -3.76
C SER A 155 -16.55 1.12 -3.70
N ASP A 156 -15.40 0.54 -3.37
CA ASP A 156 -15.22 -0.89 -3.14
C ASP A 156 -15.63 -1.22 -1.69
N THR A 157 -16.89 -1.60 -1.51
CA THR A 157 -17.48 -1.88 -0.20
C THR A 157 -17.12 -3.26 0.31
N ASN A 158 -16.98 -3.42 1.63
CA ASN A 158 -16.63 -4.69 2.27
C ASN A 158 -15.27 -5.24 1.79
N GLN A 159 -14.33 -4.36 1.49
CA GLN A 159 -12.98 -4.74 1.12
C GLN A 159 -12.15 -5.04 2.38
N ILE A 160 -11.53 -6.22 2.41
CA ILE A 160 -10.60 -6.59 3.47
C ILE A 160 -9.22 -5.95 3.24
N PHE A 161 -8.59 -5.46 4.29
CA PHE A 161 -7.23 -4.91 4.21
C PHE A 161 -6.46 -5.10 5.51
N GLY A 162 -5.13 -5.04 5.43
CA GLY A 162 -4.24 -5.10 6.57
C GLY A 162 -4.04 -3.73 7.22
N LEU A 163 -4.17 -3.70 8.55
CA LEU A 163 -3.78 -2.58 9.40
C LEU A 163 -2.43 -2.91 10.05
N SER A 164 -1.36 -2.32 9.54
CA SER A 164 0.00 -2.56 10.06
C SER A 164 0.16 -1.99 11.47
N GLU A 165 0.56 -2.82 12.42
CA GLU A 165 0.81 -2.46 13.83
C GLU A 165 2.31 -2.50 14.16
N THR A 166 3.06 -3.35 13.47
CA THR A 166 4.52 -3.41 13.61
C THR A 166 5.20 -3.34 12.24
N GLU A 167 6.19 -2.46 12.16
CA GLU A 167 7.03 -2.26 11.00
C GLU A 167 8.49 -2.37 11.45
N PRO A 168 9.08 -3.58 11.37
CA PRO A 168 10.46 -3.80 11.79
C PRO A 168 11.40 -3.29 10.71
N GLY A 169 11.61 -1.97 10.65
CA GLY A 169 12.50 -1.35 9.67
C GLY A 169 12.45 0.17 9.73
N SER A 170 13.51 0.83 9.28
CA SER A 170 13.55 2.30 9.22
C SER A 170 13.10 2.83 7.86
N PHE A 171 13.02 1.95 6.84
CA PHE A 171 12.76 2.34 5.46
C PHE A 171 11.39 3.00 5.28
N LEU A 172 10.36 2.55 5.99
CA LEU A 172 9.04 3.18 5.91
C LEU A 172 9.14 4.66 6.27
N TYR A 173 9.88 5.06 7.32
CA TYR A 173 10.04 6.48 7.70
C TYR A 173 10.46 7.41 6.55
N TYR A 174 11.25 6.90 5.61
CA TYR A 174 11.79 7.63 4.46
C TYR A 174 11.02 7.37 3.16
N ALA A 175 9.97 6.53 3.21
CA ALA A 175 9.20 6.15 2.06
C ALA A 175 8.26 7.29 1.60
N PRO A 176 8.12 7.50 0.28
CA PRO A 176 7.18 8.49 -0.27
C PRO A 176 5.72 7.97 -0.36
N PHE A 177 5.43 6.82 0.25
CA PHE A 177 4.15 6.11 0.25
C PHE A 177 3.80 5.64 1.67
N ASP A 178 2.51 5.53 1.97
CA ASP A 178 1.99 5.06 3.25
C ASP A 178 1.81 3.54 3.26
N GLY A 179 1.36 2.95 2.14
CA GLY A 179 1.06 1.52 2.05
C GLY A 179 1.16 0.95 0.63
N ILE A 180 0.66 -0.27 0.45
CA ILE A 180 0.72 -1.01 -0.82
C ILE A 180 -0.67 -1.55 -1.16
N LEU A 181 -1.07 -1.44 -2.42
CA LEU A 181 -2.25 -2.06 -3.02
C LEU A 181 -1.78 -3.08 -4.07
N GLY A 182 -1.84 -4.35 -3.71
CA GLY A 182 -1.48 -5.47 -4.59
C GLY A 182 -2.47 -5.70 -5.73
N LEU A 183 -1.95 -6.04 -6.90
CA LEU A 183 -2.69 -6.28 -8.15
C LEU A 183 -2.35 -7.63 -8.80
N ALA A 184 -1.65 -8.51 -8.08
CA ALA A 184 -1.38 -9.88 -8.51
C ALA A 184 -2.57 -10.82 -8.19
N TYR A 185 -2.40 -12.12 -8.45
CA TYR A 185 -3.43 -13.14 -8.23
C TYR A 185 -3.71 -13.39 -6.73
N PRO A 186 -4.94 -13.82 -6.37
CA PRO A 186 -5.24 -14.35 -5.04
C PRO A 186 -4.57 -15.70 -4.77
#